data_AF-A0A8J5ICP9-F1
#
_entry.id   AF-A0A8J5ICP9-F1
#
_cell.length_a   1.000
_cell.length_b   1.000
_cell.length_c   1.000
_cell.angle_alpha   90.00
_cell.angle_beta   90.00
_cell.angle_gamma   90.00
#
_symmetry.space_group_name_H-M   'P 1'
#
loop_
_entity.id
_entity.type
_entity.pdbx_description
1 polymer ?
#
loop_
_entity_poly.entity_id
_entity_poly.type
_entity_poly.pdbx_seq_one_letter_code
_entity_poly.pdbx_strand_id
1 'polypeptide(L)'
;MATPCLTTTRGSLNLTKRHLRGDYTDGEERLNLKSLPGLDKVKSLFKSKITPGTLMKWDKKNKSPDYAFKKFNLHKAEDKLFDNPDFFVWVAYTRAVRSNPEDAMLTTLKSKYEDDVLASMFIQAKNVEKTKDIATSLQRAQLNTWLRSNKSSQDVFKILRVQGSAGDSANRLLWRQYIREQNELRKANNA
;
A
#
# COMPACT_ATOMS: atom_id res chain seq x y z
N MET A 1 7.17 -68.93 -8.00
CA MET A 1 8.41 -69.01 -7.18
C MET A 1 9.56 -68.66 -8.11
N ALA A 2 10.52 -67.76 -7.86
CA ALA A 2 10.86 -66.91 -6.73
C ALA A 2 11.78 -65.78 -7.24
N THR A 3 11.91 -64.75 -6.41
CA THR A 3 12.85 -63.62 -6.34
C THR A 3 14.29 -63.86 -6.85
N PRO A 4 15.03 -62.77 -7.18
CA PRO A 4 15.91 -62.10 -6.20
C PRO A 4 16.00 -60.56 -6.43
N CYS A 5 16.64 -59.70 -5.65
CA CYS A 5 16.99 -59.56 -4.23
C CYS A 5 17.66 -58.16 -4.11
N LEU A 6 17.16 -57.29 -3.20
CA LEU A 6 17.79 -56.20 -2.42
C LEU A 6 18.79 -55.23 -3.08
N THR A 7 18.69 -53.91 -2.85
CA THR A 7 19.29 -53.29 -1.65
C THR A 7 18.84 -51.84 -1.39
N THR A 8 18.70 -51.56 -0.09
CA THR A 8 18.73 -50.30 0.68
C THR A 8 19.61 -49.17 0.14
N THR A 9 19.16 -47.91 0.21
CA THR A 9 19.77 -46.83 1.04
C THR A 9 18.99 -45.51 0.94
N ARG A 10 18.72 -44.95 2.12
CA ARG A 10 18.11 -43.65 2.44
C ARG A 10 19.09 -42.52 2.06
N GLY A 11 18.67 -41.55 1.26
CA GLY A 11 19.52 -40.43 0.81
C GLY A 11 18.77 -39.12 0.68
N SER A 12 19.14 -38.19 1.56
CA SER A 12 18.65 -36.82 1.75
C SER A 12 18.36 -36.01 0.48
N LEU A 13 17.28 -35.22 0.54
CA LEU A 13 16.98 -34.14 -0.41
C LEU A 13 18.10 -33.10 -0.40
N ASN A 14 18.86 -33.01 -1.49
CA ASN A 14 19.67 -31.85 -1.82
C ASN A 14 19.25 -31.35 -3.22
N LEU A 15 18.47 -30.27 -3.23
CA LEU A 15 18.12 -29.53 -4.43
C LEU A 15 19.35 -28.75 -4.91
N THR A 16 20.09 -29.32 -5.84
CA THR A 16 21.14 -28.61 -6.58
C THR A 16 20.52 -27.59 -7.54
N LYS A 17 20.94 -26.33 -7.35
CA LYS A 17 20.80 -25.19 -8.26
C LYS A 17 20.99 -25.62 -9.73
N ARG A 18 19.98 -25.39 -10.56
CA ARG A 18 20.20 -25.19 -12.01
C ARG A 18 20.19 -23.68 -12.29
N HIS A 19 21.38 -23.18 -12.60
CA HIS A 19 21.63 -21.87 -13.17
C HIS A 19 21.11 -21.83 -14.60
N LEU A 20 20.26 -20.86 -14.93
CA LEU A 20 20.23 -20.26 -16.26
C LEU A 20 20.34 -18.73 -16.13
N ARG A 21 21.20 -18.21 -16.99
CA ARG A 21 21.85 -16.90 -17.02
C ARG A 21 20.85 -15.76 -17.21
N GLY A 22 20.90 -14.78 -16.32
CA GLY A 22 20.38 -13.44 -16.52
C GLY A 22 21.37 -12.51 -15.85
N ASP A 23 22.07 -11.72 -16.65
CA ASP A 23 23.22 -10.93 -16.23
C ASP A 23 22.87 -9.94 -15.13
N TYR A 24 23.78 -9.88 -14.15
CA TYR A 24 23.78 -8.91 -13.07
C TYR A 24 23.77 -7.50 -13.66
N THR A 25 22.65 -6.81 -13.54
CA THR A 25 22.65 -5.36 -13.48
C THR A 25 22.63 -4.95 -12.01
N ASP A 26 23.66 -4.18 -11.70
CA ASP A 26 23.95 -3.52 -10.46
C ASP A 26 22.70 -2.83 -9.86
N GLY A 27 22.16 -3.39 -8.79
CA GLY A 27 22.21 -2.78 -7.46
C GLY A 27 21.63 -1.38 -7.19
N GLU A 28 21.17 -0.58 -8.16
CA GLU A 28 20.95 0.87 -7.95
C GLU A 28 19.59 1.45 -8.43
N GLU A 29 18.49 0.68 -8.47
CA GLU A 29 17.18 1.25 -8.88
C GLU A 29 16.03 1.15 -7.87
N ARG A 30 16.26 0.80 -6.61
CA ARG A 30 15.11 0.60 -5.69
C ARG A 30 14.40 1.89 -5.29
N LEU A 31 15.09 3.03 -5.26
CA LEU A 31 14.53 4.34 -4.87
C LEU A 31 14.77 5.39 -5.94
N ASN A 32 14.12 5.25 -7.10
CA ASN A 32 14.11 6.32 -8.10
C ASN A 32 13.13 7.44 -7.71
N LEU A 33 13.57 8.34 -6.83
CA LEU A 33 12.80 9.50 -6.39
C LEU A 33 12.51 10.51 -7.52
N LYS A 34 13.24 10.42 -8.65
CA LYS A 34 13.09 11.32 -9.80
C LYS A 34 11.94 10.92 -10.72
N SER A 35 11.48 9.67 -10.68
CA SER A 35 10.43 9.15 -11.57
C SER A 35 9.02 9.12 -10.94
N LEU A 36 8.89 9.60 -9.69
CA LEU A 36 7.60 9.63 -9.01
C LEU A 36 6.79 10.87 -9.45
N PRO A 37 5.54 10.71 -9.92
CA PRO A 37 4.72 11.84 -10.34
C PRO A 37 4.50 12.81 -9.17
N GLY A 38 4.73 14.10 -9.41
CA GLY A 38 4.61 15.17 -8.41
C GLY A 38 5.81 15.35 -7.47
N LEU A 39 6.93 14.64 -7.72
CA LEU A 39 8.15 14.72 -6.90
C LEU A 39 9.29 15.53 -7.53
N ASP A 40 9.09 16.24 -8.63
CA ASP A 40 10.13 16.92 -9.44
C ASP A 40 11.00 17.93 -8.66
N LYS A 41 10.59 18.25 -7.41
CA LYS A 41 11.29 19.09 -6.45
C LYS A 41 11.86 18.33 -5.24
N VAL A 42 12.21 17.04 -5.35
CA VAL A 42 12.63 16.21 -4.20
C VAL A 42 13.76 16.81 -3.36
N LYS A 43 14.70 17.54 -3.99
CA LYS A 43 15.77 18.25 -3.26
C LYS A 43 15.24 19.20 -2.18
N SER A 44 14.05 19.77 -2.39
CA SER A 44 13.38 20.67 -1.44
C SER A 44 12.52 19.95 -0.40
N LEU A 45 12.23 18.65 -0.58
CA LEU A 45 11.48 17.83 0.38
C LEU A 45 12.41 17.31 1.50
N PHE A 46 13.68 17.06 1.19
CA PHE A 46 14.68 16.63 2.18
C PHE A 46 15.25 17.76 3.06
N LYS A 47 14.47 18.80 3.36
CA LYS A 47 14.89 19.91 4.25
C LYS A 47 15.17 19.48 5.69
N SER A 48 15.01 18.19 6.04
CA SER A 48 15.17 17.63 7.38
C SER A 48 16.21 16.50 7.45
N LYS A 49 16.50 16.03 8.68
CA LYS A 49 17.56 15.08 9.09
C LYS A 49 17.62 13.74 8.33
N ILE A 50 16.70 13.45 7.40
CA ILE A 50 16.60 12.17 6.70
C ILE A 50 17.07 12.34 5.26
N THR A 51 18.22 11.76 4.93
CA THR A 51 18.82 11.80 3.60
C THR A 51 18.45 10.56 2.78
N PRO A 52 18.61 10.59 1.43
CA PRO A 52 18.48 9.39 0.61
C PRO A 52 19.35 8.23 1.09
N GLY A 53 20.56 8.51 1.60
CA GLY A 53 21.44 7.49 2.20
C GLY A 53 20.85 6.84 3.45
N THR A 54 20.07 7.58 4.25
CA THR A 54 19.32 7.01 5.38
C THR A 54 18.22 6.07 4.91
N LEU A 55 17.48 6.42 3.84
CA LEU A 55 16.45 5.56 3.26
C LEU A 55 17.04 4.25 2.71
N MET A 56 18.17 4.33 2.01
CA MET A 56 18.89 3.15 1.53
C MET A 56 19.37 2.27 2.69
N LYS A 57 19.87 2.86 3.78
CA LYS A 57 20.24 2.11 5.00
C LYS A 57 19.03 1.44 5.64
N TRP A 58 17.85 2.05 5.59
CA TRP A 58 16.62 1.45 6.10
C TRP A 58 16.14 0.29 5.24
N ASP A 59 16.17 0.43 3.91
CA ASP A 59 15.86 -0.65 2.97
C ASP A 59 16.79 -1.86 3.18
N LYS A 60 18.11 -1.64 3.21
CA LYS A 60 19.10 -2.69 3.50
C LYS A 60 18.89 -3.41 4.84
N LYS A 61 18.28 -2.73 5.81
CA LYS A 61 17.93 -3.28 7.13
C LYS A 61 16.47 -3.77 7.20
N ASN A 62 15.80 -3.90 6.06
CA ASN A 62 14.41 -4.33 5.92
C ASN A 62 13.43 -3.56 6.84
N LYS A 63 13.64 -2.26 7.03
CA LYS A 63 12.78 -1.47 7.91
C LYS A 63 11.38 -1.32 7.31
N SER A 64 10.36 -1.43 8.15
CA SER A 64 8.96 -1.38 7.71
C SER A 64 8.52 0.04 7.35
N PRO A 65 7.47 0.18 6.51
CA PRO A 65 6.77 1.44 6.30
C PRO A 65 6.34 2.10 7.63
N ASP A 66 5.81 1.34 8.59
CA ASP A 66 5.45 1.86 9.92
C ASP A 66 6.66 2.43 10.68
N TYR A 67 7.82 1.77 10.62
CA TYR A 67 9.05 2.29 11.22
C TYR A 67 9.45 3.62 10.60
N ALA A 68 9.46 3.70 9.26
CA ALA A 68 9.79 4.93 8.55
C ALA A 68 8.78 6.05 8.86
N PHE A 69 7.48 5.74 8.88
CA PHE A 69 6.40 6.66 9.22
C PHE A 69 6.61 7.31 10.59
N LYS A 70 6.99 6.51 11.58
CA LYS A 70 7.33 7.00 12.93
C LYS A 70 8.58 7.86 12.93
N LYS A 71 9.63 7.49 12.18
CA LYS A 71 10.88 8.26 12.09
C LYS A 71 10.72 9.61 11.41
N PHE A 72 9.80 9.73 10.46
CA PHE A 72 9.38 11.01 9.88
C PHE A 72 8.44 11.82 10.77
N ASN A 73 8.10 11.33 11.98
CA ASN A 73 7.12 11.96 12.87
C ASN A 73 5.73 12.17 12.24
N LEU A 74 5.38 11.42 11.19
CA LEU A 74 4.10 11.58 10.49
C LEU A 74 2.89 11.19 11.35
N HIS A 75 3.12 10.37 12.39
CA HIS A 75 2.13 10.06 13.41
C HIS A 75 1.69 11.26 14.25
N LYS A 76 2.40 12.39 14.18
CA LYS A 76 2.05 13.65 14.85
C LYS A 76 1.40 14.68 13.92
N ALA A 77 1.23 14.34 12.63
CA ALA A 77 0.74 15.27 11.63
C ALA A 77 -0.79 15.39 11.59
N GLU A 78 -1.51 14.48 12.28
CA GLU A 78 -2.96 14.47 12.41
C GLU A 78 -3.69 14.70 11.06
N ASP A 79 -4.57 15.70 10.99
CA ASP A 79 -5.34 16.08 9.80
C ASP A 79 -4.48 16.64 8.65
N LYS A 80 -3.29 17.18 8.96
CA LYS A 80 -2.34 17.79 8.01
C LYS A 80 -1.33 16.80 7.42
N LEU A 81 -1.61 15.50 7.53
CA LEU A 81 -0.72 14.45 7.04
C LEU A 81 -0.34 14.63 5.55
N PHE A 82 -1.32 14.93 4.70
CA PHE A 82 -1.14 15.04 3.25
C PHE A 82 -0.41 16.34 2.82
N ASP A 83 -0.41 17.35 3.68
CA ASP A 83 0.32 18.60 3.45
C ASP A 83 1.81 18.46 3.82
N ASN A 84 2.14 17.48 4.67
CA ASN A 84 3.50 17.27 5.13
C ASN A 84 4.39 16.73 3.98
N PRO A 85 5.47 17.44 3.59
CA PRO A 85 6.37 16.97 2.54
C PRO A 85 7.01 15.61 2.83
N ASP A 86 7.25 15.27 4.10
CA ASP A 86 7.81 13.99 4.51
C ASP A 86 6.86 12.81 4.22
N PHE A 87 5.55 13.05 4.09
CA PHE A 87 4.58 12.04 3.67
C PHE A 87 4.92 11.48 2.29
N PHE A 88 5.26 12.34 1.34
CA PHE A 88 5.61 11.93 -0.03
C PHE A 88 6.92 11.14 -0.08
N VAL A 89 7.87 11.46 0.79
CA VAL A 89 9.11 10.68 0.95
C VAL A 89 8.80 9.30 1.54
N TRP A 90 7.90 9.22 2.52
CA TRP A 90 7.44 7.95 3.07
C TRP A 90 6.66 7.09 2.08
N VAL A 91 5.82 7.71 1.23
CA VAL A 91 5.13 7.04 0.11
C VAL A 91 6.15 6.42 -0.85
N ALA A 92 7.14 7.20 -1.27
CA ALA A 92 8.23 6.74 -2.13
C ALA A 92 8.98 5.56 -1.52
N TYR A 93 9.36 5.68 -0.25
CA TYR A 93 10.02 4.62 0.50
C TYR A 93 9.16 3.34 0.54
N THR A 94 7.87 3.46 0.82
CA THR A 94 6.98 2.30 0.92
C THR A 94 6.82 1.57 -0.41
N ARG A 95 6.72 2.31 -1.52
CA ARG A 95 6.69 1.75 -2.90
C ARG A 95 7.95 0.99 -3.27
N ALA A 96 9.11 1.45 -2.79
CA ALA A 96 10.38 0.78 -3.02
C ALA A 96 10.53 -0.54 -2.26
N VAL A 97 9.98 -0.61 -1.04
CA VAL A 97 10.25 -1.72 -0.11
C VAL A 97 9.09 -2.70 0.04
N ARG A 98 7.96 -2.51 -0.67
CA ARG A 98 6.77 -3.37 -0.58
C ARG A 98 6.20 -3.69 -1.96
N SER A 99 5.83 -4.95 -2.15
CA SER A 99 5.16 -5.42 -3.37
C SER A 99 3.72 -4.90 -3.51
N ASN A 100 3.01 -4.74 -2.38
CA ASN A 100 1.67 -4.15 -2.31
C ASN A 100 1.72 -2.86 -1.48
N PRO A 101 2.26 -1.77 -2.04
CA PRO A 101 2.62 -0.61 -1.24
C PRO A 101 1.41 0.15 -0.72
N GLU A 102 0.32 0.30 -1.49
CA GLU A 102 -0.90 0.96 -1.01
C GLU A 102 -1.57 0.19 0.14
N ASP A 103 -1.58 -1.15 0.10
CA ASP A 103 -2.08 -1.98 1.22
C ASP A 103 -1.21 -1.79 2.48
N ALA A 104 0.12 -1.72 2.31
CA ALA A 104 1.05 -1.49 3.42
C ALA A 104 0.93 -0.07 4.01
N MET A 105 0.73 0.94 3.15
CA MET A 105 0.44 2.31 3.59
C MET A 105 -0.88 2.35 4.35
N LEU A 106 -1.95 1.77 3.80
CA LEU A 106 -3.26 1.73 4.45
C LEU A 106 -3.20 1.04 5.81
N THR A 107 -2.48 -0.08 5.92
CA THR A 107 -2.26 -0.78 7.19
C THR A 107 -1.57 0.13 8.22
N THR A 108 -0.56 0.88 7.79
CA THR A 108 0.14 1.84 8.67
C THR A 108 -0.81 2.95 9.13
N LEU A 109 -1.61 3.52 8.21
CA LEU A 109 -2.55 4.59 8.50
C LEU A 109 -3.70 4.14 9.41
N LYS A 110 -4.24 2.92 9.22
CA LYS A 110 -5.27 2.33 10.08
C LYS A 110 -4.83 2.10 11.52
N SER A 111 -3.53 2.04 11.79
CA SER A 111 -3.01 1.97 13.17
C SER A 111 -3.10 3.30 13.93
N LYS A 112 -3.56 4.36 13.26
CA LYS A 112 -3.59 5.75 13.77
C LYS A 112 -4.95 6.41 13.61
N TYR A 113 -5.65 6.09 12.53
CA TYR A 113 -6.91 6.72 12.16
C TYR A 113 -7.98 5.65 12.00
N GLU A 114 -9.18 5.96 12.50
CA GLU A 114 -10.36 5.15 12.26
C GLU A 114 -10.74 5.14 10.76
N ASP A 115 -11.46 4.10 10.35
CA ASP A 115 -11.80 3.87 8.93
C ASP A 115 -12.60 5.04 8.31
N ASP A 116 -13.48 5.68 9.08
CA ASP A 116 -14.30 6.82 8.64
C ASP A 116 -13.47 8.11 8.48
N VAL A 117 -12.54 8.34 9.41
CA VAL A 117 -11.56 9.43 9.34
C VAL A 117 -10.69 9.27 8.10
N LEU A 118 -10.14 8.07 7.84
CA LEU A 118 -9.32 7.81 6.66
C LEU A 118 -10.09 8.01 5.35
N ALA A 119 -11.32 7.50 5.29
CA ALA A 119 -12.14 7.68 4.11
C ALA A 119 -12.38 9.17 3.80
N SER A 120 -12.67 9.97 4.83
CA SER A 120 -12.83 11.42 4.70
C SER A 120 -11.54 12.10 4.24
N MET A 121 -10.39 11.76 4.85
CA MET A 121 -9.10 12.33 4.47
C MET A 121 -8.77 12.03 3.00
N PHE A 122 -9.01 10.81 2.51
CA PHE A 122 -8.75 10.46 1.11
C PHE A 122 -9.69 11.21 0.15
N ILE A 123 -10.98 11.37 0.50
CA ILE A 123 -11.92 12.15 -0.30
C ILE A 123 -11.45 13.61 -0.43
N GLN A 124 -11.02 14.22 0.68
CA GLN A 124 -10.51 15.59 0.68
C GLN A 124 -9.20 15.71 -0.12
N ALA A 125 -8.25 14.80 0.12
CA ALA A 125 -6.96 14.79 -0.58
C ALA A 125 -7.08 14.54 -2.09
N LYS A 126 -8.18 13.95 -2.58
CA LYS A 126 -8.46 13.82 -4.02
C LYS A 126 -8.77 15.15 -4.71
N ASN A 127 -9.19 16.17 -3.96
CA ASN A 127 -9.53 17.48 -4.51
C ASN A 127 -8.31 18.41 -4.63
N VAL A 128 -7.15 17.99 -4.11
CA VAL A 128 -5.88 18.73 -4.20
C VAL A 128 -4.99 18.04 -5.22
N GLU A 129 -4.61 18.77 -6.27
CA GLU A 129 -3.90 18.21 -7.44
C GLU A 129 -2.63 17.43 -7.03
N LYS A 130 -1.85 17.97 -6.08
CA LYS A 130 -0.61 17.33 -5.59
C LYS A 130 -0.84 15.98 -4.90
N THR A 131 -1.99 15.77 -4.29
CA THR A 131 -2.30 14.57 -3.50
C THR A 131 -3.29 13.64 -4.19
N LYS A 132 -3.86 14.07 -5.32
CA LYS A 132 -4.94 13.39 -6.02
C LYS A 132 -4.62 11.94 -6.40
N ASP A 133 -3.43 11.70 -6.94
CA ASP A 133 -3.04 10.37 -7.41
C ASP A 133 -2.86 9.38 -6.26
N ILE A 134 -2.14 9.79 -5.21
CA ILE A 134 -1.92 8.95 -4.04
C ILE A 134 -3.21 8.73 -3.25
N ALA A 135 -4.05 9.76 -3.10
CA ALA A 135 -5.33 9.66 -2.42
C ALA A 135 -6.30 8.74 -3.18
N THR A 136 -6.32 8.82 -4.51
CA THR A 136 -7.12 7.91 -5.35
C THR A 136 -6.65 6.46 -5.20
N SER A 137 -5.34 6.24 -5.18
CA SER A 137 -4.75 4.90 -5.01
C SER A 137 -5.06 4.31 -3.63
N LEU A 138 -4.94 5.11 -2.55
CA LEU A 138 -5.27 4.70 -1.19
C LEU A 138 -6.77 4.47 -1.00
N GLN A 139 -7.64 5.29 -1.59
CA GLN A 139 -9.09 5.09 -1.56
C GLN A 139 -9.49 3.79 -2.26
N ARG A 140 -8.83 3.45 -3.38
CA ARG A 140 -9.04 2.17 -4.07
C ARG A 140 -8.56 0.98 -3.25
N ALA A 141 -7.39 1.09 -2.60
CA ALA A 141 -6.93 0.07 -1.66
C ALA A 141 -7.90 -0.12 -0.49
N GLN A 142 -8.43 0.97 0.07
CA GLN A 142 -9.43 0.94 1.13
C GLN A 142 -10.70 0.20 0.68
N LEU A 143 -11.22 0.52 -0.51
CA LEU A 143 -12.38 -0.13 -1.09
C LEU A 143 -12.13 -1.63 -1.32
N ASN A 144 -10.99 -1.99 -1.89
CA ASN A 144 -10.58 -3.38 -2.09
C ASN A 144 -10.45 -4.16 -0.77
N THR A 145 -9.96 -3.52 0.30
CA THR A 145 -9.91 -4.15 1.62
C THR A 145 -11.31 -4.42 2.16
N TRP A 146 -12.24 -3.48 2.01
CA TRP A 146 -13.64 -3.70 2.40
C TRP A 146 -14.34 -4.78 1.58
N LEU A 147 -14.03 -4.90 0.28
CA LEU A 147 -14.53 -5.98 -0.57
C LEU A 147 -13.97 -7.34 -0.14
N ARG A 148 -12.65 -7.43 0.04
CA ARG A 148 -11.95 -8.66 0.50
C ARG A 148 -12.45 -9.14 1.86
N SER A 149 -12.79 -8.21 2.76
CA SER A 149 -13.34 -8.53 4.08
C SER A 149 -14.85 -8.78 4.07
N ASN A 150 -15.49 -8.78 2.90
CA ASN A 150 -16.95 -8.85 2.72
C ASN A 150 -17.73 -7.92 3.67
N LYS A 151 -17.25 -6.68 3.82
CA LYS A 151 -17.87 -5.69 4.71
C LYS A 151 -19.30 -5.41 4.24
N SER A 152 -20.25 -5.21 5.14
CA SER A 152 -21.62 -4.96 4.70
C SER A 152 -21.74 -3.58 4.02
N SER A 153 -22.62 -3.47 3.03
CA SER A 153 -22.91 -2.17 2.39
C SER A 153 -23.47 -1.15 3.39
N GLN A 154 -24.13 -1.60 4.46
CA GLN A 154 -24.62 -0.78 5.57
C GLN A 154 -23.48 -0.23 6.44
N ASP A 155 -22.43 -1.03 6.70
CA ASP A 155 -21.27 -0.55 7.44
C ASP A 155 -20.47 0.46 6.62
N VAL A 156 -20.27 0.19 5.32
CA VAL A 156 -19.61 1.15 4.43
C VAL A 156 -20.43 2.45 4.31
N PHE A 157 -21.77 2.36 4.31
CA PHE A 157 -22.63 3.54 4.34
C PHE A 157 -22.39 4.42 5.59
N LYS A 158 -22.23 3.79 6.76
CA LYS A 158 -21.92 4.48 8.02
C LYS A 158 -20.51 5.06 8.02
N ILE A 159 -19.51 4.28 7.63
CA ILE A 159 -18.10 4.72 7.53
C ILE A 159 -17.97 5.92 6.61
N LEU A 160 -18.64 5.90 5.45
CA LEU A 160 -18.64 7.00 4.50
C LEU A 160 -19.57 8.15 4.89
N ARG A 161 -20.29 8.07 6.01
CA ARG A 161 -21.21 9.12 6.50
C ARG A 161 -22.16 9.62 5.40
N VAL A 162 -22.78 8.68 4.67
CA VAL A 162 -23.64 9.00 3.51
C VAL A 162 -25.00 9.57 3.93
N GLN A 163 -25.43 9.32 5.18
CA GLN A 163 -26.67 9.87 5.70
C GLN A 163 -26.63 11.41 5.70
N GLY A 164 -27.67 12.03 5.14
CA GLY A 164 -27.75 13.49 5.02
C GLY A 164 -26.80 14.11 3.98
N SER A 165 -25.96 13.32 3.30
CA SER A 165 -25.08 13.83 2.24
C SER A 165 -25.86 14.07 0.94
N ALA A 166 -25.42 15.06 0.15
CA ALA A 166 -25.99 15.36 -1.16
C ALA A 166 -25.97 14.15 -2.10
N GLY A 167 -26.90 14.12 -3.06
CA GLY A 167 -27.11 13.01 -4.00
C GLY A 167 -25.89 12.67 -4.88
N ASP A 168 -25.07 13.68 -5.14
CA ASP A 168 -23.85 13.70 -5.96
C ASP A 168 -22.56 13.82 -5.13
N SER A 169 -22.67 13.83 -3.79
CA SER A 169 -21.49 13.90 -2.91
C SER A 169 -20.52 12.74 -3.17
N ALA A 170 -19.22 13.03 -3.06
CA ALA A 170 -18.15 12.03 -3.24
C ALA A 170 -18.35 10.78 -2.36
N ASN A 171 -18.81 10.97 -1.12
CA ASN A 171 -19.13 9.90 -0.18
C ASN A 171 -20.21 8.96 -0.73
N ARG A 172 -21.28 9.52 -1.28
CA ARG A 172 -22.39 8.75 -1.84
C ARG A 172 -21.99 8.06 -3.14
N LEU A 173 -21.22 8.73 -3.99
CA LEU A 173 -20.70 8.12 -5.23
C LEU A 173 -19.77 6.94 -4.92
N LEU A 174 -18.90 7.08 -3.93
CA LEU A 174 -18.01 6.00 -3.49
C LEU A 174 -18.78 4.82 -2.91
N TRP A 175 -19.83 5.08 -2.11
CA TRP A 175 -20.70 4.02 -1.60
C TRP A 175 -21.45 3.28 -2.73
N ARG A 176 -21.99 4.01 -3.72
CA ARG A 176 -22.60 3.40 -4.90
C ARG A 176 -21.60 2.56 -5.71
N GLN A 177 -20.37 3.03 -5.84
CA GLN A 177 -19.30 2.25 -6.46
C GLN A 177 -19.07 0.95 -5.70
N TYR A 178 -18.92 1.01 -4.38
CA TYR A 178 -18.72 -0.16 -3.53
C TYR A 178 -19.82 -1.22 -3.70
N ILE A 179 -21.09 -0.81 -3.68
CA ILE A 179 -22.23 -1.73 -3.87
C ILE A 179 -22.16 -2.43 -5.22
N ARG A 180 -21.84 -1.69 -6.29
CA ARG A 180 -21.72 -2.28 -7.63
C ARG A 180 -20.64 -3.35 -7.64
N GLU A 181 -19.44 -3.03 -7.17
CA GLU A 181 -18.32 -3.98 -7.16
C GLU A 181 -18.60 -5.19 -6.26
N GLN A 182 -19.22 -4.99 -5.08
CA GLN A 182 -19.62 -6.09 -4.20
C GLN A 182 -20.65 -7.02 -4.86
N ASN A 183 -21.62 -6.47 -5.59
CA ASN A 183 -22.62 -7.27 -6.31
C ASN A 183 -21.99 -8.08 -7.44
N GLU A 184 -21.07 -7.50 -8.18
CA GLU A 184 -20.35 -8.22 -9.26
C GLU A 184 -19.49 -9.34 -8.71
N LEU A 185 -18.76 -9.12 -7.59
CA LEU A 185 -18.02 -10.19 -6.92
C LEU A 185 -18.92 -11.33 -6.43
N ARG A 186 -20.11 -11.00 -5.90
CA ARG A 186 -21.07 -12.01 -5.45
C ARG A 186 -21.61 -12.84 -6.62
N LYS A 187 -21.87 -12.21 -7.77
CA LYS A 187 -22.29 -12.93 -8.99
C LYS A 187 -21.17 -13.85 -9.48
N ALA A 188 -19.95 -13.35 -9.55
CA ALA A 188 -18.79 -14.12 -10.02
C ALA A 188 -18.48 -15.35 -9.16
N ASN A 189 -18.73 -15.30 -7.85
CA ASN A 189 -18.53 -16.44 -6.95
C ASN A 189 -19.65 -17.50 -7.01
N ASN A 190 -20.80 -17.15 -7.59
CA ASN A 190 -21.98 -18.02 -7.71
C ASN A 190 -22.20 -18.54 -9.13
N ALA A 191 -21.35 -18.14 -10.08
CA ALA A 191 -21.36 -18.57 -11.47
C ALA A 191 -20.34 -19.70 -11.67
#